data_AF-A0AB36VFJ0-F1
#
_entry.id   AF-A0AB36VFJ0-F1
#
_cell.length_a   1.000
_cell.length_b   1.000
_cell.length_c   1.000
_cell.angle_alpha   90.00
_cell.angle_beta   90.00
_cell.angle_gamma   90.00
#
_symmetry.space_group_name_H-M   'P 1'
#
loop_
_entity.id
_entity.type
_entity.pdbx_description
1 polymer ?
#
loop_
_entity_poly.entity_id
_entity_poly.type
_entity_poly.pdbx_seq_one_letter_code
_entity_poly.pdbx_strand_id
1 'polypeptide(L)'
;MAVNITKHFGLRYIERIKQIKDKNERKVYYTKNQEKITEDANKMLEMSEFVWMGQLGDNITRKFFINGNIILVADTDETALITLYKTDYGFPEKANRAVAKELLEKLYELKIDLEQAKEEAEEQVDKVELEIENIDAELKSLRSQVNLLEVKKKAKAEERKGIMSMTKFVKEEVDKTAKLLCNSIEYRADVKEFEAGK
;
A
#
# COMPACT_ATOMS: atom_id res chain seq x y z
N MET A 1 4.38 -16.96 -30.80
CA MET A 1 5.62 -17.76 -30.68
C MET A 1 5.20 -19.19 -30.38
N ALA A 2 5.78 -20.17 -31.06
CA ALA A 2 5.46 -21.58 -30.77
C ALA A 2 6.12 -21.99 -29.45
N VAL A 3 5.35 -22.61 -28.57
CA VAL A 3 5.78 -23.11 -27.26
C VAL A 3 6.29 -24.54 -27.42
N ASN A 4 7.36 -24.89 -26.72
CA ASN A 4 7.88 -26.26 -26.74
C ASN A 4 6.97 -27.20 -25.93
N ILE A 5 7.08 -28.51 -26.17
CA ILE A 5 6.45 -29.50 -25.28
C ILE A 5 7.51 -30.31 -24.56
N THR A 6 7.31 -30.56 -23.27
CA THR A 6 8.13 -31.51 -22.54
C THR A 6 7.80 -32.94 -22.97
N LYS A 7 8.75 -33.86 -22.77
CA LYS A 7 8.49 -35.31 -22.95
C LYS A 7 7.31 -35.79 -22.07
N HIS A 8 7.16 -35.23 -20.88
CA HIS A 8 6.05 -35.56 -20.00
C HIS A 8 4.71 -35.17 -20.62
N PHE A 9 4.60 -33.93 -21.11
CA PHE A 9 3.42 -33.44 -21.83
C PHE A 9 3.07 -34.36 -23.00
N GLY A 10 4.03 -34.67 -23.87
CA GLY A 10 3.76 -35.50 -25.05
C GLY A 10 3.22 -36.89 -24.71
N LEU A 11 3.78 -37.54 -23.68
CA LEU A 11 3.28 -38.85 -23.21
C LEU A 11 1.88 -38.75 -22.58
N ARG A 12 1.54 -37.64 -21.92
CA ARG A 12 0.20 -37.38 -21.37
C ARG A 12 -0.80 -37.04 -22.47
N TYR A 13 -0.40 -36.31 -23.51
CA TYR A 13 -1.24 -36.06 -24.69
C TYR A 13 -1.66 -37.36 -25.36
N ILE A 14 -0.70 -38.25 -25.62
CA ILE A 14 -0.99 -39.54 -26.26
C ILE A 14 -1.93 -40.39 -25.38
N GLU A 15 -1.70 -40.43 -24.07
CA GLU A 15 -2.53 -41.17 -23.12
C GLU A 15 -3.95 -40.61 -22.99
N ARG A 16 -4.08 -39.29 -22.81
CA ARG A 16 -5.31 -38.65 -22.37
C ARG A 16 -6.16 -38.12 -23.53
N ILE A 17 -5.53 -37.80 -24.65
CA ILE A 17 -6.19 -37.27 -25.85
C ILE A 17 -6.31 -38.35 -26.93
N LYS A 18 -5.22 -39.04 -27.27
CA LYS A 18 -5.25 -40.14 -28.27
C LYS A 18 -5.70 -41.49 -27.70
N GLN A 19 -5.86 -41.59 -26.37
CA GLN A 19 -6.34 -42.78 -25.66
C GLN A 19 -5.49 -44.04 -25.82
N ILE A 20 -4.21 -43.90 -26.19
CA ILE A 20 -3.26 -45.02 -26.23
C ILE A 20 -2.73 -45.25 -24.81
N LYS A 21 -3.21 -46.30 -24.15
CA LYS A 21 -2.92 -46.55 -22.73
C LYS A 21 -1.62 -47.32 -22.51
N ASP A 22 -1.26 -48.22 -23.42
CA ASP A 22 -0.05 -49.03 -23.30
C ASP A 22 1.22 -48.17 -23.28
N LYS A 23 2.13 -48.49 -22.35
CA LYS A 23 3.31 -47.66 -22.09
C LYS A 23 4.34 -47.74 -23.22
N ASN A 24 4.49 -48.89 -23.85
CA ASN A 24 5.46 -49.10 -24.93
C ASN A 24 4.94 -48.49 -26.23
N GLU A 25 3.66 -48.70 -26.54
CA GLU A 25 2.99 -48.07 -27.68
C GLU A 25 3.06 -46.54 -27.60
N ARG A 26 2.85 -45.95 -26.41
CA ARG A 26 3.01 -44.50 -26.21
C ARG A 26 4.41 -43.99 -26.55
N LYS A 27 5.46 -44.70 -26.14
CA LYS A 27 6.84 -44.30 -26.44
C LYS A 27 7.12 -44.38 -27.94
N VAL A 28 6.70 -45.46 -28.59
CA VAL A 28 6.87 -45.65 -30.04
C VAL A 28 6.11 -44.55 -30.81
N TYR A 29 4.89 -44.25 -30.39
CA TYR A 29 4.08 -43.20 -31.00
C TYR A 29 4.73 -41.83 -30.84
N TYR A 30 5.21 -41.49 -29.63
CA TYR A 30 5.89 -40.23 -29.36
C TYR A 30 7.09 -40.02 -30.29
N THR A 31 7.98 -41.01 -30.40
CA THR A 31 9.17 -40.92 -31.27
C THR A 31 8.81 -40.70 -32.73
N LYS A 32 7.72 -41.30 -33.21
CA LYS A 32 7.30 -41.20 -34.61
C LYS A 32 6.50 -39.93 -34.95
N ASN A 33 5.92 -39.25 -33.95
CA ASN A 33 4.93 -38.19 -34.18
C ASN A 33 5.21 -36.91 -33.36
N GLN A 34 6.44 -36.70 -32.90
CA GLN A 34 6.76 -35.61 -31.98
C GLN A 34 6.39 -34.24 -32.54
N GLU A 35 6.73 -33.94 -33.81
CA GLU A 35 6.42 -32.67 -34.47
C GLU A 35 4.91 -32.41 -34.51
N LYS A 36 4.14 -33.41 -34.97
CA LYS A 36 2.68 -33.32 -35.02
C LYS A 36 2.04 -33.11 -33.64
N ILE A 37 2.58 -33.75 -32.60
CA ILE A 37 2.09 -33.55 -31.23
C ILE A 37 2.36 -32.12 -30.78
N THR A 38 3.53 -31.56 -31.08
CA THR A 38 3.87 -30.17 -30.78
C THR A 38 2.97 -29.19 -31.51
N GLU A 39 2.69 -29.42 -32.80
CA GLU A 39 1.75 -28.60 -33.57
C GLU A 39 0.32 -28.65 -33.01
N ASP A 40 -0.19 -29.85 -32.73
CA ASP A 40 -1.51 -30.04 -32.13
C ASP A 40 -1.60 -29.33 -30.76
N ALA A 41 -0.54 -29.41 -29.95
CA ALA A 41 -0.48 -28.79 -28.63
C ALA A 41 -0.48 -27.25 -28.71
N ASN A 42 0.28 -26.68 -29.64
CA ASN A 42 0.29 -25.24 -29.88
C ASN A 42 -1.06 -24.74 -30.35
N LYS A 43 -1.72 -25.44 -31.29
CA LYS A 43 -3.10 -25.10 -31.71
C LYS A 43 -4.07 -25.16 -30.53
N MET A 44 -3.93 -26.15 -29.65
CA MET A 44 -4.78 -26.26 -28.46
C MET A 44 -4.56 -25.10 -27.49
N LEU A 45 -3.31 -24.66 -27.34
CA LEU A 45 -2.95 -23.49 -26.53
C LEU A 45 -3.47 -22.18 -27.15
N GLU A 46 -3.35 -22.00 -28.46
CA GLU A 46 -3.89 -20.84 -29.18
C GLU A 46 -5.41 -20.70 -29.01
N MET A 47 -6.13 -21.82 -28.97
CA MET A 47 -7.57 -21.85 -28.73
C MET A 47 -7.95 -21.91 -27.24
N SER A 48 -6.98 -21.82 -26.33
CA SER A 48 -7.23 -21.91 -24.90
C SER A 48 -7.32 -20.53 -24.25
N GLU A 49 -8.04 -20.49 -23.13
CA GLU A 49 -8.18 -19.29 -22.32
C GLU A 49 -7.25 -19.37 -21.10
N PHE A 50 -6.57 -18.28 -20.79
CA PHE A 50 -5.76 -18.20 -19.57
C PHE A 50 -6.66 -18.20 -18.32
N VAL A 51 -6.45 -19.19 -17.46
CA VAL A 51 -7.24 -19.36 -16.24
C VAL A 51 -6.57 -18.59 -15.11
N TRP A 52 -5.35 -19.01 -14.75
CA TRP A 52 -4.65 -18.56 -13.54
C TRP A 52 -3.16 -18.92 -13.59
N MET A 53 -2.38 -18.22 -12.77
CA MET A 53 -0.96 -18.49 -12.54
C MET A 53 -0.70 -18.63 -11.04
N GLY A 54 -0.10 -19.75 -10.64
CA GLY A 54 0.19 -20.00 -9.24
C GLY A 54 0.69 -21.41 -8.96
N GLN A 55 0.71 -21.76 -7.67
CA GLN A 55 1.18 -23.05 -7.16
C GLN A 55 0.00 -23.95 -6.86
N LEU A 56 0.03 -25.20 -7.35
CA LEU A 56 -1.07 -26.15 -7.17
C LEU A 56 -0.54 -27.53 -6.78
N GLY A 57 -0.56 -27.82 -5.47
CA GLY A 57 -0.15 -29.12 -4.91
C GLY A 57 1.36 -29.37 -4.94
N ASP A 58 2.15 -28.49 -5.56
CA ASP A 58 3.61 -28.41 -5.48
C ASP A 58 4.05 -26.95 -5.25
N ASN A 59 5.32 -26.75 -4.88
CA ASN A 59 5.89 -25.41 -4.64
C ASN A 59 6.39 -24.74 -5.94
N ILE A 60 5.81 -25.11 -7.09
CA ILE A 60 6.27 -24.61 -8.41
C ILE A 60 5.15 -23.79 -9.02
N THR A 61 5.43 -22.51 -9.26
CA THR A 61 4.50 -21.62 -9.96
C THR A 61 4.38 -22.04 -11.42
N ARG A 62 3.14 -22.17 -11.90
CA ARG A 62 2.82 -22.54 -13.28
C ARG A 62 1.66 -21.71 -13.81
N LYS A 63 1.55 -21.66 -15.13
CA LYS A 63 0.40 -21.06 -15.83
C LYS A 63 -0.56 -22.14 -16.29
N PHE A 64 -1.85 -21.89 -16.08
CA PHE A 64 -2.93 -22.81 -16.39
C PHE A 64 -3.83 -22.21 -17.46
N PHE A 65 -4.08 -22.98 -18.51
CA PHE A 65 -4.96 -22.60 -19.60
C PHE A 65 -6.03 -23.67 -19.80
N ILE A 66 -7.21 -23.29 -20.28
CA ILE A 66 -8.32 -24.22 -20.53
C ILE A 66 -8.76 -24.18 -21.98
N ASN A 67 -8.91 -25.36 -22.59
CA ASN A 67 -9.54 -25.56 -23.89
C ASN A 67 -10.69 -26.57 -23.73
N GLY A 68 -11.93 -26.06 -23.70
CA GLY A 68 -13.10 -26.85 -23.37
C GLY A 68 -13.04 -27.40 -21.94
N ASN A 69 -12.69 -28.68 -21.80
CA ASN A 69 -12.46 -29.32 -20.50
C ASN A 69 -11.05 -29.88 -20.33
N ILE A 70 -10.10 -29.43 -21.15
CA ILE A 70 -8.70 -29.83 -21.07
C ILE A 70 -7.92 -28.66 -20.47
N ILE A 71 -7.24 -28.91 -19.36
CA ILE A 71 -6.27 -27.99 -18.77
C ILE A 71 -4.90 -28.26 -19.38
N LEU A 72 -4.29 -27.20 -19.92
CA LEU A 72 -2.89 -27.14 -20.31
C LEU A 72 -2.10 -26.45 -19.21
N VAL A 73 -0.92 -26.97 -18.90
CA VAL A 73 -0.04 -26.41 -17.88
C VAL A 73 1.29 -26.03 -18.51
N ALA A 74 1.63 -24.75 -18.45
CA ALA A 74 2.91 -24.21 -18.90
C ALA A 74 3.81 -23.82 -17.72
N ASP A 75 5.10 -23.67 -18.00
CA ASP A 75 6.01 -22.96 -17.10
C ASP A 75 5.65 -21.47 -16.97
N THR A 76 6.30 -20.80 -16.02
CA THR A 76 6.10 -19.38 -15.70
C THR A 76 6.25 -18.48 -16.93
N ASP A 77 7.25 -18.78 -17.76
CA ASP A 77 7.66 -17.96 -18.90
C ASP A 77 6.99 -18.39 -20.22
N GLU A 78 6.08 -19.37 -20.18
CA GLU A 78 5.41 -19.95 -21.35
C GLU A 78 6.38 -20.45 -22.43
N THR A 79 7.55 -20.92 -22.03
CA THR A 79 8.53 -21.50 -22.95
C THR A 79 8.25 -22.97 -23.25
N ALA A 80 7.57 -23.67 -22.34
CA ALA A 80 7.25 -25.09 -22.48
C ALA A 80 5.94 -25.52 -21.80
N LEU A 81 5.16 -26.36 -22.51
CA LEU A 81 4.05 -27.09 -21.93
C LEU A 81 4.55 -28.32 -21.16
N ILE A 82 4.19 -28.38 -19.87
CA ILE A 82 4.66 -29.36 -18.89
C ILE A 82 3.74 -30.57 -18.84
N THR A 83 2.43 -30.35 -18.76
CA THR A 83 1.43 -31.42 -18.71
C THR A 83 0.07 -30.95 -19.22
N LEU A 84 -0.84 -31.89 -19.43
CA LEU A 84 -2.24 -31.60 -19.73
C LEU A 84 -3.15 -32.67 -19.13
N TYR A 85 -4.36 -32.30 -18.74
CA TYR A 85 -5.34 -33.24 -18.22
C TYR A 85 -6.76 -32.80 -18.54
N LYS A 86 -7.69 -33.77 -18.62
CA LYS A 86 -9.12 -33.46 -18.65
C LYS A 86 -9.58 -33.16 -17.23
N THR A 87 -10.41 -32.14 -17.06
CA THR A 87 -11.09 -31.91 -15.80
C THR A 87 -11.99 -33.09 -15.48
N ASP A 88 -11.87 -33.57 -14.25
CA ASP A 88 -12.69 -34.66 -13.73
C ASP A 88 -13.08 -34.37 -12.29
N TYR A 89 -14.38 -34.18 -12.09
CA TYR A 89 -14.98 -33.88 -10.79
C TYR A 89 -15.73 -35.09 -10.23
N GLY A 90 -15.53 -36.28 -10.81
CA GLY A 90 -16.22 -37.52 -10.42
C GLY A 90 -17.55 -37.76 -11.13
N PHE A 91 -17.87 -36.96 -12.17
CA PHE A 91 -19.10 -37.10 -12.95
C PHE A 91 -18.82 -37.65 -14.36
N PRO A 92 -19.86 -38.09 -15.12
CA PRO A 92 -19.71 -38.42 -16.53
C PRO A 92 -19.16 -37.25 -17.35
N GLU A 93 -18.47 -37.52 -18.47
CA GLU A 93 -17.74 -36.51 -19.26
C GLU A 93 -18.60 -35.30 -19.65
N LYS A 94 -19.88 -35.52 -20.00
CA LYS A 94 -20.81 -34.42 -20.33
C LYS A 94 -21.06 -33.49 -19.14
N ALA A 95 -21.21 -34.05 -17.93
CA ALA A 95 -21.40 -33.27 -16.71
C ALA A 95 -20.11 -32.55 -16.31
N ASN A 96 -18.95 -33.21 -16.38
CA ASN A 96 -17.66 -32.55 -16.11
C ASN A 96 -17.41 -31.35 -17.04
N ARG A 97 -17.78 -31.45 -18.33
CA ARG A 97 -17.71 -30.32 -19.28
C ARG A 97 -18.65 -29.17 -18.89
N ALA A 98 -19.87 -29.48 -18.44
CA ALA A 98 -20.82 -28.46 -17.99
C ALA A 98 -20.28 -27.73 -16.74
N VAL A 99 -19.76 -28.48 -15.76
CA VAL A 99 -19.15 -27.91 -14.55
C VAL A 99 -17.95 -27.03 -14.90
N ALA A 100 -17.06 -27.49 -15.78
CA ALA A 100 -15.90 -26.69 -16.20
C ALA A 100 -16.31 -25.37 -16.86
N LYS A 101 -17.37 -25.39 -17.68
CA LYS A 101 -17.92 -24.19 -18.31
C LYS A 101 -18.50 -23.22 -17.27
N GLU A 102 -19.32 -23.72 -16.34
CA GLU A 102 -19.92 -22.90 -15.28
C GLU A 102 -18.85 -22.27 -14.36
N LEU A 103 -17.82 -23.02 -14.00
CA LEU A 103 -16.69 -22.49 -13.22
C LEU A 103 -15.92 -21.41 -13.98
N LEU A 104 -15.77 -21.56 -15.29
CA LEU A 104 -15.09 -20.58 -16.13
C LEU A 104 -15.91 -19.29 -16.27
N GLU A 105 -17.23 -19.40 -16.46
CA GLU A 105 -18.16 -18.26 -16.43
C GLU A 105 -18.12 -17.54 -15.08
N LYS A 106 -18.17 -18.29 -13.97
CA LYS A 106 -18.03 -17.72 -12.62
C LYS A 106 -16.70 -17.00 -12.42
N LEU A 107 -15.61 -17.56 -12.94
CA LEU A 107 -14.29 -16.94 -12.88
C LEU A 107 -14.25 -15.62 -13.68
N TYR A 108 -14.93 -15.55 -14.82
CA TYR A 108 -15.05 -14.32 -15.60
C TYR A 108 -15.80 -13.22 -14.85
N GLU A 109 -16.95 -13.56 -14.25
CA GLU A 109 -17.69 -12.63 -13.39
C GLU A 109 -16.81 -12.09 -12.26
N LEU A 110 -16.14 -12.99 -11.53
CA LEU A 110 -15.27 -12.60 -10.42
C LEU A 110 -14.08 -11.74 -10.84
N LYS A 111 -13.55 -11.92 -12.06
CA LYS A 111 -12.49 -11.06 -12.61
C LYS A 111 -13.00 -9.65 -12.92
N ILE A 112 -14.24 -9.52 -13.40
CA ILE A 112 -14.88 -8.22 -13.64
C ILE A 112 -15.15 -7.52 -12.31
N ASP A 113 -15.75 -8.23 -11.36
CA ASP A 113 -16.03 -7.69 -10.02
C ASP A 113 -14.74 -7.24 -9.32
N LEU A 114 -13.67 -8.02 -9.45
CA LEU A 114 -12.35 -7.66 -8.91
C LEU A 114 -11.80 -6.38 -9.53
N GLU A 115 -11.95 -6.19 -10.83
CA GLU A 115 -11.43 -4.99 -11.50
C GLU A 115 -12.23 -3.75 -11.11
N GLN A 116 -13.55 -3.85 -11.05
CA GLN A 116 -14.42 -2.77 -10.54
C GLN A 116 -14.07 -2.41 -9.10
N ALA A 117 -13.88 -3.40 -8.23
CA ALA A 117 -13.50 -3.16 -6.84
C ALA A 117 -12.13 -2.47 -6.70
N LYS A 118 -11.18 -2.73 -7.62
CA LYS A 118 -9.90 -2.01 -7.64
C LYS A 118 -10.08 -0.56 -8.08
N GLU A 119 -10.83 -0.31 -9.15
CA GLU A 119 -11.11 1.05 -9.62
C GLU A 119 -11.80 1.89 -8.53
N GLU A 120 -12.81 1.33 -7.86
CA GLU A 120 -13.49 1.99 -6.74
C GLU A 120 -12.55 2.26 -5.55
N ALA A 121 -11.64 1.32 -5.26
CA ALA A 121 -10.66 1.49 -4.19
C ALA A 121 -9.63 2.57 -4.53
N GLU A 122 -9.15 2.63 -5.78
CA GLU A 122 -8.22 3.64 -6.26
C GLU A 122 -8.83 5.04 -6.17
N GLU A 123 -10.08 5.21 -6.61
CA GLU A 123 -10.79 6.50 -6.49
C GLU A 123 -10.97 6.94 -5.02
N GLN A 124 -11.21 5.99 -4.11
CA GLN A 124 -11.33 6.30 -2.68
C GLN A 124 -9.99 6.67 -2.07
N VAL A 125 -8.90 5.99 -2.45
CA VAL A 125 -7.55 6.32 -2.00
C VAL A 125 -7.17 7.73 -2.44
N ASP A 126 -7.40 8.07 -3.70
CA ASP A 126 -7.11 9.41 -4.24
C ASP A 126 -7.85 10.52 -3.46
N LYS A 127 -9.13 10.29 -3.14
CA LYS A 127 -9.92 11.24 -2.32
C LYS A 127 -9.33 11.42 -0.93
N VAL A 128 -8.96 10.32 -0.27
CA VAL A 128 -8.35 10.36 1.07
C VAL A 128 -7.00 11.05 1.03
N GLU A 129 -6.18 10.82 0.00
CA GLU A 129 -4.89 11.50 -0.17
C GLU A 129 -5.07 13.02 -0.31
N LEU A 130 -6.01 13.48 -1.13
CA LEU A 130 -6.34 14.90 -1.25
C LEU A 130 -6.83 15.51 0.07
N GLU A 131 -7.62 14.78 0.86
CA GLU A 131 -8.04 15.23 2.19
C GLU A 131 -6.85 15.35 3.15
N ILE A 132 -5.91 14.40 3.14
CA ILE A 132 -4.67 14.46 3.93
C ILE A 132 -3.85 15.70 3.56
N GLU A 133 -3.65 15.95 2.26
CA GLU A 133 -2.90 17.13 1.80
C GLU A 133 -3.54 18.45 2.27
N ASN A 134 -4.87 18.54 2.22
CA ASN A 134 -5.61 19.69 2.70
C ASN A 134 -5.44 19.89 4.21
N ILE A 135 -5.53 18.81 4.99
CA ILE A 135 -5.32 18.85 6.45
C ILE A 135 -3.88 19.28 6.77
N ASP A 136 -2.88 18.80 6.03
CA ASP A 136 -1.48 19.17 6.23
C ASP A 136 -1.22 20.65 5.91
N ALA A 137 -1.85 21.17 4.86
CA ALA A 137 -1.81 22.59 4.53
C ALA A 137 -2.43 23.45 5.65
N GLU A 138 -3.57 23.02 6.20
CA GLU A 138 -4.23 23.69 7.32
C GLU A 138 -3.36 23.67 8.59
N LEU A 139 -2.79 22.50 8.93
CA LEU A 139 -1.86 22.35 10.05
C LEU A 139 -0.65 23.29 9.93
N LYS A 140 -0.08 23.42 8.73
CA LYS A 140 1.04 24.33 8.47
C LYS A 140 0.66 25.79 8.69
N SER A 141 -0.52 26.19 8.23
CA SER A 141 -1.06 27.53 8.45
C SER A 141 -1.28 27.82 9.93
N LEU A 142 -1.95 26.92 10.65
CA LEU A 142 -2.22 27.04 12.09
C LEU A 142 -0.91 27.11 12.90
N ARG A 143 0.08 26.27 12.60
CA ARG A 143 1.40 26.33 13.25
C ARG A 143 2.08 27.70 13.07
N SER A 144 1.96 28.28 11.88
CA SER A 144 2.50 29.61 11.59
C SER A 144 1.80 30.70 12.41
N GLN A 145 0.47 30.60 12.58
CA GLN A 145 -0.29 31.51 13.44
C GLN A 145 0.09 31.37 14.91
N VAL A 146 0.28 30.14 15.41
CA VAL A 146 0.78 29.87 16.77
C VAL A 146 2.13 30.55 16.98
N ASN A 147 3.08 30.36 16.06
CA ASN A 147 4.40 30.99 16.14
C ASN A 147 4.31 32.53 16.20
N LEU A 148 3.42 33.13 15.39
CA LEU A 148 3.21 34.58 15.43
C LEU A 148 2.68 35.04 16.80
N LEU A 149 1.73 34.31 17.38
CA LEU A 149 1.20 34.61 18.70
C LEU A 149 2.26 34.45 19.80
N GLU A 150 3.14 33.46 19.70
CA GLU A 150 4.26 33.30 20.62
C GLU A 150 5.23 34.49 20.58
N VAL A 151 5.56 34.98 19.38
CA VAL A 151 6.40 36.18 19.22
C VAL A 151 5.72 37.41 19.84
N LYS A 152 4.42 37.61 19.55
CA LYS A 152 3.64 38.71 20.15
C LYS A 152 3.61 38.64 21.68
N LYS A 153 3.43 37.43 22.24
CA LYS A 153 3.45 37.20 23.69
C LYS A 153 4.80 37.57 24.30
N LYS A 154 5.92 37.18 23.66
CA LYS A 154 7.27 37.55 24.09
C LYS A 154 7.48 39.07 24.08
N ALA A 155 7.09 39.75 23.00
CA ALA A 155 7.20 41.21 22.90
C ALA A 155 6.42 41.92 24.02
N LYS A 156 5.18 41.49 24.29
CA LYS A 156 4.38 42.03 25.40
C LYS A 156 4.98 41.75 26.78
N ALA A 157 5.65 40.62 26.98
CA ALA A 157 6.33 40.32 28.22
C ALA A 157 7.53 41.27 28.47
N GLU A 158 8.30 41.60 27.42
CA GLU A 158 9.39 42.58 27.50
C GLU A 158 8.88 44.00 27.70
N GLU A 159 7.80 44.40 27.01
CA GLU A 159 7.13 45.70 27.23
C GLU A 159 6.72 45.85 28.70
N ARG A 160 6.08 44.83 29.28
CA ARG A 160 5.72 44.79 30.70
C ARG A 160 6.94 44.99 31.61
N LYS A 161 8.06 44.33 31.30
CA LYS A 161 9.31 44.44 32.07
C LYS A 161 9.90 45.86 32.00
N GLY A 162 9.83 46.50 30.84
CA GLY A 162 10.23 47.90 30.66
C GLY A 162 9.40 48.86 31.49
N ILE A 163 8.06 48.71 31.45
CA ILE A 163 7.13 49.52 32.25
C ILE A 163 7.42 49.37 33.75
N MET A 164 7.61 48.14 34.23
CA MET A 164 7.94 47.89 35.64
C MET A 164 9.27 48.54 36.05
N SER A 165 10.29 48.49 35.19
CA SER A 165 11.59 49.10 35.46
C SER A 165 11.50 50.63 35.55
N MET A 166 10.73 51.26 34.65
CA MET A 166 10.49 52.70 34.70
C MET A 166 9.75 53.11 35.98
N THR A 167 8.73 52.34 36.36
CA THR A 167 7.98 52.57 37.61
C THR A 167 8.89 52.50 38.83
N LYS A 168 9.82 51.53 38.85
CA LYS A 168 10.81 51.39 39.92
C LYS A 168 11.74 52.61 39.98
N PHE A 169 12.25 53.06 38.84
CA PHE A 169 13.13 54.24 38.77
C PHE A 169 12.43 55.51 39.29
N VAL A 170 11.18 55.76 38.85
CA VAL A 170 10.40 56.90 39.33
C VAL A 170 10.18 56.82 40.84
N LYS A 171 9.88 55.64 41.37
CA LYS A 171 9.74 55.42 42.81
C LYS A 171 11.03 55.75 43.58
N GLU A 172 12.18 55.32 43.07
CA GLU A 172 13.49 55.62 43.67
C GLU A 172 13.79 57.13 43.68
N GLU A 173 13.47 57.86 42.60
CA GLU A 173 13.64 59.31 42.53
C GLU A 173 12.65 60.07 43.44
N VAL A 174 11.42 59.58 43.60
CA VAL A 174 10.46 60.11 44.59
C VAL A 174 11.01 59.93 46.00
N ASP A 175 11.45 58.73 46.37
CA ASP A 175 12.02 58.45 47.69
C ASP A 175 13.24 59.33 47.99
N LYS A 176 14.10 59.52 46.99
CA LYS A 176 15.30 60.37 47.10
C LYS A 176 14.93 61.84 47.29
N THR A 177 14.02 62.36 46.47
CA THR A 177 13.54 63.74 46.59
C THR A 177 12.82 63.98 47.92
N ALA A 178 11.98 63.05 48.35
CA ALA A 178 11.30 63.13 49.64
C ALA A 178 12.29 63.16 50.81
N LYS A 179 13.33 62.30 50.78
CA LYS A 179 14.40 62.31 51.78
C LYS A 179 15.14 63.65 51.80
N LEU A 180 15.43 64.24 50.64
CA LEU A 180 16.08 65.55 50.56
C LEU A 180 15.21 66.67 51.15
N LEU A 181 13.91 66.68 50.82
CA LEU A 181 12.95 67.66 51.31
C LEU A 181 12.80 67.60 52.84
N CYS A 182 12.66 66.40 53.39
CA CYS A 182 12.45 66.21 54.84
C CYS A 182 13.74 66.39 55.66
N ASN A 183 14.92 66.25 55.07
CA ASN A 183 16.22 66.38 55.76
C ASN A 183 16.67 67.84 55.90
N SER A 184 15.78 68.70 56.41
CA SER A 184 16.07 70.12 56.61
C SER A 184 17.13 70.34 57.70
N ILE A 185 17.72 71.53 57.74
CA ILE A 185 18.71 71.90 58.78
C ILE A 185 18.04 71.93 60.15
N GLU A 186 16.84 72.50 60.25
CA GLU A 186 16.05 72.59 61.49
C GLU A 186 15.70 71.19 62.01
N TYR A 187 15.18 70.29 61.16
CA TYR A 187 14.88 68.93 61.58
C TYR A 187 16.12 68.17 62.07
N ARG A 188 17.28 68.37 61.42
CA ARG A 188 18.56 67.78 61.87
C ARG A 188 19.05 68.32 63.21
N ALA A 189 18.74 69.59 63.52
CA ALA A 189 19.05 70.17 64.82
C ALA A 189 18.15 69.56 65.90
N ASP A 190 16.83 69.50 65.66
CA ASP A 190 15.85 68.92 66.57
C ASP A 190 16.17 67.45 66.91
N VAL A 191 16.55 66.63 65.92
CA VAL A 191 16.93 65.24 66.15
C VAL A 191 18.16 65.12 67.04
N LYS A 192 19.17 65.98 66.85
CA LYS A 192 20.38 65.98 67.69
C LYS A 192 20.11 66.44 69.11
N GLU A 193 19.24 67.43 69.30
CA GLU A 193 18.80 67.87 70.62
C GLU A 193 18.03 66.77 71.35
N PHE A 194 17.12 66.09 70.65
CA PHE A 194 16.40 64.93 71.19
C PHE A 194 17.33 63.77 71.58
N GLU A 195 18.37 63.49 70.80
CA GLU A 195 19.37 62.48 71.11
C GLU A 195 20.29 62.87 72.27
N ALA A 196 20.65 64.15 72.41
CA ALA A 196 21.48 64.66 73.50
C ALA A 196 20.72 64.78 74.84
N GLY A 197 19.38 64.79 74.80
CA GLY A 197 18.50 64.79 75.96
C GLY A 197 18.08 63.41 76.48
N LYS A 198 18.55 62.33 75.85
CA LYS A 198 18.44 60.94 76.34
C LYS A 198 19.69 60.55 77.12
#